data_AF-A0A358B6M0-F1
#
_entry.id   AF-A0A358B6M0-F1
#
_cell.length_a   1.000
_cell.length_b   1.000
_cell.length_c   1.000
_cell.angle_alpha   90.00
_cell.angle_beta   90.00
_cell.angle_gamma   90.00
#
_symmetry.space_group_name_H-M   'P 1'
#
loop_
_entity.id
_entity.type
_entity.pdbx_description
1 polymer ?
#
loop_
_entity_poly.entity_id
_entity_poly.type
_entity_poly.pdbx_seq_one_letter_code
_entity_poly.pdbx_strand_id
1 'polypeptide(L)'
;MSNIQTLNKVVELAEKRRDEALSALGQLQRERQVASEQMQQLQTYANEAQQRWNARCTSTGVDAALLHHHRQFMQKIDHAMEFQRGVLAQRDELIERGQAQVYAAERDVAGLRKYTERKLDALNLRALRQEQKSTDEMALTIHLRHRLAQSQGLRS
;
A
#
# COMPACT_ATOMS: atom_id res chain seq x y z
N MET A 1 29.99 -6.95 7.86
CA MET A 1 29.08 -5.90 8.34
C MET A 1 28.54 -5.01 7.21
N SER A 2 29.36 -4.52 6.28
CA SER A 2 28.90 -3.66 5.14
C SER A 2 27.74 -4.25 4.31
N ASN A 3 27.74 -5.55 4.02
CA ASN A 3 26.69 -6.17 3.18
C ASN A 3 25.29 -6.19 3.85
N ILE A 4 25.22 -6.38 5.17
CA ILE A 4 23.95 -6.30 5.93
C ILE A 4 23.40 -4.87 5.90
N GLN A 5 24.25 -3.88 6.10
CA GLN A 5 23.84 -2.47 6.07
C GLN A 5 23.27 -2.08 4.71
N THR A 6 23.84 -2.63 3.62
CA THR A 6 23.29 -2.46 2.27
C THR A 6 21.92 -3.12 2.14
N LEU A 7 21.73 -4.33 2.65
CA LEU A 7 20.42 -5.02 2.63
C LEU A 7 19.34 -4.26 3.41
N ASN A 8 19.68 -3.73 4.58
CA ASN A 8 18.76 -2.91 5.38
C ASN A 8 18.34 -1.65 4.61
N LYS A 9 19.29 -0.96 3.96
CA LYS A 9 18.98 0.21 3.12
C LYS A 9 18.08 -0.13 1.93
N VAL A 10 18.25 -1.31 1.33
CA VAL A 10 17.38 -1.78 0.24
C VAL A 10 15.95 -2.05 0.75
N VAL A 11 15.81 -2.62 1.96
CA VAL A 11 14.51 -2.79 2.62
C VAL A 11 13.87 -1.44 2.90
N GLU A 12 14.59 -0.48 3.48
CA GLU A 12 14.11 0.88 3.73
C GLU A 12 13.64 1.58 2.45
N LEU A 13 14.38 1.44 1.34
CA LEU A 13 13.98 2.00 0.06
C LEU A 13 12.70 1.34 -0.47
N ALA A 14 12.54 0.02 -0.32
CA ALA A 14 11.34 -0.69 -0.71
C ALA A 14 10.13 -0.27 0.14
N GLU A 15 10.31 -0.07 1.44
CA GLU A 15 9.28 0.45 2.35
C GLU A 15 8.84 1.85 1.94
N LYS A 16 9.79 2.73 1.63
CA LYS A 16 9.48 4.07 1.13
C LYS A 16 8.65 4.02 -0.16
N ARG A 17 8.98 3.14 -1.11
CA ARG A 17 8.21 2.95 -2.35
C ARG A 17 6.78 2.46 -2.08
N ARG A 18 6.60 1.54 -1.13
CA ARG A 18 5.27 1.10 -0.70
C ARG A 18 4.47 2.26 -0.12
N ASP A 19 5.09 3.08 0.72
CA ASP A 19 4.42 4.22 1.35
C ASP A 19 4.05 5.30 0.34
N GLU A 20 4.90 5.54 -0.66
CA GLU A 20 4.59 6.39 -1.82
C GLU A 20 3.40 5.85 -2.62
N ALA A 21 3.35 4.54 -2.88
CA ALA A 21 2.22 3.90 -3.56
C ALA A 21 0.91 3.98 -2.76
N LEU A 22 0.97 3.80 -1.43
CA LEU A 22 -0.17 3.98 -0.54
C LEU A 22 -0.69 5.42 -0.54
N SER A 23 0.22 6.40 -0.50
CA SER A 23 -0.13 7.82 -0.57
C SER A 23 -0.82 8.16 -1.90
N ALA A 24 -0.27 7.65 -3.01
CA ALA A 24 -0.87 7.82 -4.34
C ALA A 24 -2.27 7.17 -4.43
N LEU A 25 -2.44 5.95 -3.91
CA LEU A 25 -3.75 5.30 -3.84
C LEU A 25 -4.75 6.12 -3.01
N GLY A 26 -4.32 6.66 -1.86
CA GLY A 26 -5.14 7.54 -1.03
C GLY A 26 -5.58 8.81 -1.77
N GLN A 27 -4.73 9.37 -2.62
CA GLN A 27 -5.10 10.50 -3.48
C GLN A 27 -6.17 10.11 -4.50
N LEU A 28 -6.00 8.99 -5.20
CA LEU A 28 -6.98 8.49 -6.17
C LEU A 28 -8.35 8.24 -5.52
N GLN A 29 -8.37 7.68 -4.31
CA GLN A 29 -9.60 7.48 -3.53
C GLN A 29 -10.29 8.79 -3.18
N ARG A 30 -9.54 9.83 -2.79
CA ARG A 30 -10.10 11.16 -2.53
C ARG A 30 -10.68 11.79 -3.80
N GLU A 31 -9.99 11.68 -4.94
CA GLU A 31 -10.49 12.17 -6.22
C GLU A 31 -11.79 11.47 -6.64
N ARG A 32 -11.87 10.15 -6.45
CA ARG A 32 -13.09 9.37 -6.69
C ARG A 32 -14.24 9.79 -5.77
N GLN A 33 -13.95 10.08 -4.51
CA GLN A 33 -14.94 10.57 -3.56
C GLN A 33 -15.53 11.92 -4.01
N VAL A 34 -14.67 12.87 -4.42
CA VAL A 34 -15.12 14.16 -4.98
C VAL A 34 -15.99 13.96 -6.23
N ALA A 35 -15.59 13.05 -7.13
CA ALA A 35 -16.40 12.73 -8.31
C ALA A 35 -17.77 12.13 -7.94
N SER A 36 -17.84 11.34 -6.87
CA SER A 36 -19.09 10.78 -6.36
C SER A 36 -20.02 11.86 -5.78
N GLU A 37 -19.44 12.83 -5.07
CA GLU A 37 -20.19 13.98 -4.54
C GLU A 37 -20.79 14.84 -5.66
N GLN A 38 -20.03 15.08 -6.73
CA GLN A 38 -20.53 15.78 -7.92
C GLN A 38 -21.70 15.04 -8.59
N MET A 39 -21.62 13.71 -8.70
CA MET A 39 -22.73 12.89 -9.21
C MET A 39 -23.98 13.04 -8.32
N GLN A 40 -23.81 12.99 -7.00
CA GLN A 40 -24.91 13.14 -6.06
C GLN A 40 -25.56 14.54 -6.16
N GLN A 41 -24.76 15.58 -6.37
CA GLN A 41 -25.27 16.93 -6.61
C GLN A 41 -26.11 16.99 -7.88
N LEU A 42 -25.63 16.42 -8.99
CA LEU A 42 -26.40 16.36 -10.25
C LEU A 42 -27.74 15.63 -10.07
N GLN A 43 -27.72 14.49 -9.38
CA GLN A 43 -28.92 13.70 -9.10
C GLN A 43 -29.92 14.48 -8.23
N THR A 44 -29.43 15.18 -7.20
CA THR A 44 -30.24 16.03 -6.33
C THR A 44 -30.90 17.15 -7.13
N TYR A 45 -30.12 17.88 -7.94
CA TYR A 45 -30.64 18.94 -8.79
C TYR A 45 -31.68 18.46 -9.81
N ALA A 46 -31.47 17.27 -10.40
CA ALA A 46 -32.43 16.65 -11.31
C ALA A 46 -33.78 16.41 -10.62
N ASN A 47 -33.73 15.83 -9.42
CA ASN A 47 -34.92 15.53 -8.62
C ASN A 47 -35.67 16.80 -8.21
N GLU A 48 -34.96 17.81 -7.72
CA GLU A 48 -35.55 19.11 -7.36
C GLU A 48 -36.17 19.81 -8.57
N ALA A 49 -35.53 19.74 -9.74
CA ALA A 49 -36.08 20.29 -10.97
C ALA A 49 -37.39 19.58 -11.37
N GLN A 50 -37.43 18.25 -11.26
CA GLN A 50 -38.62 17.46 -11.55
C GLN A 50 -39.76 17.73 -10.56
N GLN A 51 -39.46 17.87 -9.26
CA GLN A 51 -40.47 18.20 -8.25
C GLN A 51 -41.09 19.58 -8.50
N ARG A 52 -40.25 20.59 -8.76
CA ARG A 52 -40.71 21.95 -9.12
C ARG A 52 -41.55 21.94 -10.41
N TRP A 53 -41.16 21.11 -11.38
CA TRP A 53 -41.93 20.92 -12.60
C TRP A 53 -43.33 20.36 -12.33
N ASN A 54 -43.40 19.27 -11.57
CA ASN A 54 -44.67 18.61 -11.23
C ASN A 54 -45.61 19.56 -10.45
N ALA A 55 -45.09 20.27 -9.44
CA ALA A 55 -45.87 21.23 -8.66
C ALA A 55 -46.46 22.36 -9.53
N ARG A 56 -45.69 22.84 -10.51
CA ARG A 56 -46.13 23.86 -11.46
C ARG A 56 -47.22 23.33 -12.39
N CYS A 57 -47.07 22.12 -12.93
CA CYS A 57 -48.10 21.49 -13.78
C CYS A 57 -49.45 21.34 -13.07
N THR A 58 -49.45 21.04 -11.77
CA THR A 58 -50.67 20.86 -10.99
C THR A 58 -51.33 22.19 -10.59
N SER A 59 -50.54 23.27 -10.44
CA SER A 59 -51.03 24.56 -9.93
C SER A 59 -51.39 25.56 -11.03
N THR A 60 -50.71 25.52 -12.17
CA THR A 60 -50.87 26.45 -13.29
C THR A 60 -50.71 25.68 -14.60
N GLY A 61 -51.58 25.94 -15.58
CA GLY A 61 -51.43 25.37 -16.91
C GLY A 61 -50.06 25.68 -17.50
N VAL A 62 -49.48 24.72 -18.22
CA VAL A 62 -48.12 24.82 -18.79
C VAL A 62 -48.20 25.16 -20.28
N ASP A 63 -47.53 26.23 -20.68
CA ASP A 63 -47.37 26.58 -22.10
C ASP A 63 -46.24 25.76 -22.78
N ALA A 64 -46.35 25.58 -24.08
CA ALA A 64 -45.45 24.77 -24.91
C ALA A 64 -43.98 25.23 -24.82
N ALA A 65 -43.73 26.54 -24.75
CA ALA A 65 -42.38 27.09 -24.59
C ALA A 65 -41.73 26.65 -23.28
N LEU A 66 -42.50 26.69 -22.18
CA LEU A 66 -42.02 26.28 -20.85
C LEU A 66 -41.72 24.78 -20.79
N LEU A 67 -42.55 23.95 -21.42
CA LEU A 67 -42.32 22.51 -21.59
C LEU A 67 -41.04 22.23 -22.39
N HIS A 68 -40.83 22.95 -23.49
CA HIS A 68 -39.63 22.81 -24.32
C HIS A 68 -38.36 23.11 -23.52
N HIS A 69 -38.33 24.24 -22.81
CA HIS A 69 -37.19 24.61 -21.97
C HIS A 69 -36.90 23.61 -20.86
N HIS A 70 -37.94 23.08 -20.20
CA HIS A 70 -37.77 22.06 -19.18
C HIS A 70 -37.14 20.78 -19.75
N ARG A 71 -37.63 20.28 -20.90
CA ARG A 71 -37.04 19.11 -21.56
C ARG A 71 -35.59 19.33 -21.96
N GLN A 72 -35.27 20.48 -22.55
CA GLN A 72 -33.90 20.81 -22.94
C GLN A 72 -32.97 20.88 -21.71
N PHE A 73 -33.44 21.43 -20.60
CA PHE A 73 -32.70 21.45 -19.35
C PHE A 73 -32.45 20.04 -18.80
N MET A 74 -33.47 19.18 -18.77
CA MET A 74 -33.33 17.79 -18.31
C MET A 74 -32.36 17.00 -19.19
N GLN A 75 -32.41 17.17 -20.51
CA GLN A 75 -31.44 16.55 -21.43
C GLN A 75 -30.00 16.95 -21.13
N LYS A 76 -29.75 18.21 -20.73
CA LYS A 76 -28.41 18.65 -20.32
C LYS A 76 -27.94 17.99 -19.02
N ILE A 77 -28.84 17.84 -18.05
CA ILE A 77 -28.54 17.12 -16.80
C ILE A 77 -28.23 15.65 -17.10
N ASP A 78 -29.05 14.99 -17.91
CA ASP A 78 -28.84 13.58 -18.27
C ASP A 78 -27.47 13.38 -18.94
N HIS A 79 -27.11 14.28 -19.87
CA HIS A 79 -25.80 14.25 -20.51
C HIS A 79 -24.64 14.49 -19.52
N ALA A 80 -24.79 15.44 -18.59
CA ALA A 80 -23.79 15.70 -17.56
C ALA A 80 -23.63 14.49 -16.62
N MET A 81 -24.72 13.81 -16.26
CA MET A 81 -24.69 12.59 -15.47
C MET A 81 -24.03 11.43 -16.22
N GLU A 82 -24.30 11.26 -17.51
CA GLU A 82 -23.63 10.25 -18.33
C GLU A 82 -22.12 10.50 -18.39
N PHE A 83 -21.71 11.74 -18.63
CA PHE A 83 -20.30 12.13 -18.57
C PHE A 83 -19.68 11.82 -17.20
N GLN A 84 -20.37 12.16 -16.11
CA GLN A 84 -19.88 11.92 -14.75
C GLN A 84 -19.78 10.42 -14.41
N ARG A 85 -20.65 9.57 -14.97
CA ARG A 85 -20.50 8.11 -14.85
C ARG A 85 -19.21 7.63 -15.50
N GLY A 86 -18.85 8.18 -16.66
CA GLY A 86 -17.58 7.89 -17.32
C GLY A 86 -16.38 8.30 -16.47
N VAL A 87 -16.43 9.48 -15.83
CA VAL A 87 -15.40 9.94 -14.90
C VAL A 87 -15.25 8.98 -13.71
N LEU A 88 -16.37 8.58 -13.09
CA LEU A 88 -16.37 7.63 -11.97
C LEU A 88 -15.75 6.29 -12.37
N ALA A 89 -16.15 5.72 -13.51
CA ALA A 89 -15.60 4.47 -14.00
C ALA A 89 -14.08 4.56 -14.24
N GLN A 90 -13.61 5.67 -14.81
CA GLN A 90 -12.18 5.91 -14.99
C GLN A 90 -11.44 6.00 -13.64
N ARG A 91 -12.02 6.68 -12.65
CA ARG A 91 -11.42 6.78 -11.31
C ARG A 91 -11.36 5.43 -10.62
N ASP A 92 -12.41 4.62 -10.73
CA ASP A 92 -12.45 3.27 -10.18
C ASP A 92 -11.36 2.39 -10.81
N GLU A 93 -11.16 2.45 -12.13
CA GLU A 93 -10.07 1.73 -12.82
C GLU A 93 -8.67 2.19 -12.34
N LEU A 94 -8.47 3.50 -12.12
CA LEU A 94 -7.22 4.01 -11.58
C LEU A 94 -6.97 3.52 -10.15
N ILE A 95 -8.01 3.43 -9.33
CA ILE A 95 -7.93 2.86 -7.97
C ILE A 95 -7.53 1.39 -8.03
N GLU A 96 -8.14 0.58 -8.91
CA GLU A 96 -7.77 -0.83 -9.06
C GLU A 96 -6.28 -0.99 -9.44
N ARG A 97 -5.80 -0.17 -10.39
CA ARG A 97 -4.38 -0.14 -10.77
C ARG A 97 -3.49 0.30 -9.59
N GLY A 98 -3.91 1.30 -8.82
CA GLY A 98 -3.20 1.76 -7.63
C GLY A 98 -3.12 0.69 -6.54
N GLN A 99 -4.20 -0.05 -6.31
CA GLN A 99 -4.22 -1.19 -5.39
C GLN A 99 -3.25 -2.28 -5.84
N ALA A 100 -3.24 -2.62 -7.13
CA ALA A 100 -2.29 -3.59 -7.67
C ALA A 100 -0.82 -3.17 -7.46
N GLN A 101 -0.51 -1.87 -7.60
CA GLN A 101 0.82 -1.33 -7.32
C GLN A 101 1.20 -1.44 -5.83
N VAL A 102 0.28 -1.13 -4.93
CA VAL A 102 0.49 -1.29 -3.48
C VAL A 102 0.77 -2.76 -3.16
N TYR A 103 -0.03 -3.69 -3.67
CA TYR A 103 0.17 -5.12 -3.43
C TYR A 103 1.53 -5.63 -3.94
N ALA A 104 1.97 -5.16 -5.11
CA ALA A 104 3.29 -5.48 -5.63
C ALA A 104 4.41 -4.95 -4.70
N ALA A 105 4.31 -3.70 -4.26
CA ALA A 105 5.28 -3.10 -3.36
C ALA A 105 5.32 -3.78 -1.98
N GLU A 106 4.17 -4.16 -1.43
CA GLU A 106 4.08 -4.93 -0.18
C GLU A 106 4.74 -6.30 -0.30
N ARG A 107 4.51 -7.00 -1.42
CA ARG A 107 5.15 -8.29 -1.70
C ARG A 107 6.66 -8.16 -1.78
N ASP A 108 7.17 -7.11 -2.43
CA ASP A 108 8.60 -6.85 -2.54
C ASP A 108 9.23 -6.57 -1.18
N VAL A 109 8.59 -5.74 -0.35
CA VAL A 109 9.04 -5.46 1.04
C VAL A 109 9.09 -6.75 1.85
N ALA A 110 8.03 -7.57 1.82
CA ALA A 110 7.98 -8.83 2.54
C ALA A 110 9.07 -9.81 2.09
N GLY A 111 9.30 -9.89 0.78
CA GLY A 111 10.36 -10.72 0.19
C GLY A 111 11.76 -10.29 0.62
N LEU A 112 12.04 -8.99 0.56
CA LEU A 112 13.33 -8.41 0.96
C LEU A 112 13.60 -8.57 2.45
N ARG A 113 12.60 -8.32 3.31
CA ARG A 113 12.72 -8.54 4.76
C ARG A 113 13.07 -9.99 5.08
N LYS A 114 12.33 -10.94 4.50
CA LYS A 114 12.58 -12.38 4.71
C LYS A 114 13.95 -12.82 4.19
N TYR A 115 14.41 -12.25 3.08
CA TYR A 115 15.74 -12.52 2.56
C TYR A 115 16.85 -11.99 3.50
N THR A 116 16.69 -10.75 3.99
CA THR A 116 17.64 -10.13 4.91
C THR A 116 17.72 -10.88 6.24
N GLU A 117 16.57 -11.29 6.80
CA GLU A 117 16.48 -12.13 8.00
C GLU A 117 17.26 -13.43 7.83
N ARG A 118 17.02 -14.18 6.75
CA ARG A 118 17.75 -15.43 6.47
C ARG A 118 19.27 -15.23 6.34
N LYS A 119 19.70 -14.08 5.82
CA LYS A 119 21.13 -13.75 5.73
C LYS A 119 21.73 -13.44 7.10
N LEU A 120 21.00 -12.73 7.96
CA LEU A 120 21.41 -12.48 9.34
C LEU A 120 21.54 -13.78 10.13
N ASP A 121 20.56 -14.66 10.04
CA ASP A 121 20.58 -15.96 10.73
C ASP A 121 21.78 -16.82 10.31
N ALA A 122 22.05 -16.88 9.00
CA ALA A 122 23.20 -17.62 8.47
C ALA A 122 24.54 -17.06 8.97
N LEU A 123 24.65 -15.74 9.11
CA LEU A 123 25.84 -15.08 9.66
C LEU A 123 26.00 -15.34 11.16
N ASN A 124 24.91 -15.25 11.92
CA ASN A 124 24.90 -15.55 13.35
C ASN A 124 25.28 -17.01 13.63
N LEU A 125 24.73 -17.95 12.86
CA LEU A 125 25.07 -19.36 12.97
C LEU A 125 26.55 -19.62 12.66
N ARG A 126 27.12 -18.92 11.67
CA ARG A 126 28.55 -19.03 11.34
C ARG A 126 29.42 -18.47 12.46
N ALA A 127 29.04 -17.33 13.04
CA ALA A 127 29.75 -16.73 14.16
C ALA A 127 29.74 -17.65 15.39
N LEU A 128 28.57 -18.21 15.74
CA LEU A 128 28.41 -19.15 16.86
C LEU A 128 29.30 -20.38 16.70
N ARG A 129 29.36 -20.96 15.49
CA ARG A 129 30.24 -22.10 15.20
C ARG A 129 31.73 -21.76 15.34
N GLN A 130 32.12 -20.54 14.94
CA GLN A 130 33.51 -20.09 15.08
C GLN A 130 33.88 -19.89 16.55
N GLU A 131 32.99 -19.28 17.33
CA GLU A 131 33.17 -19.06 18.78
C GLU A 131 33.24 -20.40 19.54
N GLN A 132 32.34 -21.33 19.23
CA GLN A 132 32.36 -22.67 19.81
C GLN A 132 33.69 -23.38 19.51
N LYS A 133 34.15 -23.37 18.25
CA LYS A 133 35.43 -23.98 17.86
C LYS A 133 36.62 -23.36 18.61
N SER A 134 36.66 -22.03 18.72
CA SER A 134 37.72 -21.33 19.47
C SER A 134 37.71 -21.69 20.95
N THR A 135 36.53 -21.85 21.54
CA THR A 135 36.35 -22.23 22.94
C THR A 135 36.84 -23.67 23.18
N ASP A 136 36.47 -24.59 22.29
CA ASP A 136 36.89 -25.99 22.35
C ASP A 136 38.42 -26.13 22.20
N GLU A 137 39.04 -25.37 21.29
CA GLU A 137 40.50 -25.33 21.12
C GLU A 137 41.22 -24.79 22.37
N MET A 138 40.66 -23.75 23.00
CA MET A 138 41.20 -23.21 24.25
C MET A 138 41.08 -24.22 25.40
N ALA A 139 39.91 -24.87 25.55
CA ALA A 139 39.69 -25.89 26.57
C ALA A 139 40.65 -27.08 26.40
N LEU A 140 40.85 -27.55 25.16
CA LEU A 140 41.81 -28.61 24.84
C LEU A 140 43.24 -28.19 25.22
N THR A 141 43.63 -26.96 24.89
CA THR A 141 44.96 -26.43 25.22
C THR A 141 45.20 -26.37 26.73
N ILE A 142 44.20 -25.90 27.49
CA ILE A 142 44.26 -25.86 28.96
C ILE A 142 44.37 -27.27 29.53
N HIS A 143 43.53 -28.21 29.05
CA HIS A 143 43.55 -29.60 29.49
C HIS A 143 44.90 -30.28 29.23
N LEU A 144 45.49 -30.09 28.03
CA LEU A 144 46.81 -30.63 27.70
C LEU A 144 47.92 -30.06 28.60
N ARG A 145 47.89 -28.75 28.88
CA ARG A 145 48.82 -28.11 29.83
C ARG A 145 48.70 -28.68 31.23
N HIS A 146 47.48 -28.85 31.73
CA HIS A 146 47.23 -29.41 33.05
C HIS A 146 47.76 -30.85 33.15
N ARG A 147 47.54 -31.67 32.12
CA ARG A 147 48.04 -33.06 32.05
C ARG A 147 49.57 -33.12 32.05
N LEU A 148 50.23 -32.24 31.31
CA LEU A 148 51.69 -32.13 31.29
C LEU A 148 52.23 -31.76 32.68
N ALA A 149 51.64 -30.77 33.34
CA ALA A 149 52.03 -30.37 34.70
C ALA A 149 51.89 -31.51 35.72
N GLN A 150 50.79 -32.27 35.66
CA GLN A 150 50.59 -33.45 36.53
C GLN A 150 51.62 -34.56 36.26
N SER A 151 52.00 -34.79 35.01
CA SER A 151 53.02 -35.78 34.66
C SER A 151 54.44 -35.40 35.12
N GLN A 152 54.73 -34.10 35.24
CA GLN A 152 56.02 -33.60 35.72
C GLN A 152 56.11 -33.60 37.25
N GLY A 153 55.01 -33.33 37.96
CA GLY A 153 54.95 -33.39 39.43
C GLY A 153 54.98 -34.81 40.02
N LEU A 154 54.76 -35.86 39.20
CA LEU A 154 54.88 -37.27 39.61
C LEU A 154 56.30 -37.85 39.38
N ARG A 155 57.21 -37.09 38.77
CA ARG A 155 58.60 -37.51 38.46
C ARG A 155 59.66 -36.89 39.37
N SER A 156 59.24 -36.06 40.32
CA SER A 156 60.06 -35.49 41.40
C SER A 156 59.73 -36.14 42.72
#